data_AF-A0A060BZ65-F1
#
_entry.id   AF-A0A060BZ65-F1
#
_cell.length_a   1.000
_cell.length_b   1.000
_cell.length_c   1.000
_cell.angle_alpha   90.00
_cell.angle_beta   90.00
_cell.angle_gamma   90.00
#
_symmetry.space_group_name_H-M   'P 1'
#
loop_
_entity.id
_entity.type
_entity.pdbx_description
1 polymer ?
#
loop_
_entity_poly.entity_id
_entity_poly.type
_entity_poly.pdbx_seq_one_letter_code
_entity_poly.pdbx_strand_id
1 'polypeptide(L)'
;LTYDNRYFRDTWEGLPKDGYTVWMERMIDDPRIHVTLNTDFFDETQPLNRRNLVGKVPVVYTGPVDRYFDYELGELKWRTVDFTEVRYDEGDHFGCPVMNFADSDVPYTRAIEFKNFNPERRDSQNPEKTVVWEEYSRFATRDDEPYYPVNTAEDKALYQ
;
A
#
# COMPACT_ATOMS: atom_id res chain seq x y z
N LEU A 1 -18.27 -24.37 19.76
CA LEU A 1 -17.24 -23.40 19.34
C LEU A 1 -16.77 -23.83 17.96
N THR A 2 -17.06 -23.05 16.92
CA THR A 2 -16.50 -23.31 15.59
C THR A 2 -15.04 -22.87 15.62
N TYR A 3 -14.11 -23.82 15.42
CA TYR A 3 -12.67 -23.58 15.26
C TYR A 3 -12.35 -22.95 13.90
N ASP A 4 -13.12 -21.94 13.52
CA ASP A 4 -12.93 -21.19 12.28
C ASP A 4 -12.02 -20.00 12.59
N ASN A 5 -10.75 -20.15 12.21
CA ASN A 5 -9.67 -19.18 12.42
C ASN A 5 -9.38 -18.34 11.16
N ARG A 6 -10.31 -18.27 10.20
CA ARG A 6 -10.17 -17.39 9.03
C ARG A 6 -10.10 -15.94 9.46
N TYR A 7 -9.14 -15.21 8.89
CA TYR A 7 -8.94 -13.80 9.17
C TYR A 7 -10.04 -12.92 8.55
N PHE A 8 -10.45 -13.25 7.31
CA PHE A 8 -11.53 -12.59 6.60
C PHE A 8 -12.81 -13.44 6.60
N ARG A 9 -13.96 -12.77 6.48
CA ARG A 9 -15.28 -13.41 6.41
C ARG A 9 -16.00 -13.14 5.10
N ASP A 10 -15.33 -12.52 4.15
CA ASP A 10 -15.87 -12.19 2.83
C ASP A 10 -16.17 -13.46 2.02
N THR A 11 -17.15 -13.38 1.12
CA THR A 11 -17.54 -14.50 0.26
C THR A 11 -16.45 -14.86 -0.74
N TRP A 12 -15.69 -13.87 -1.22
CA TRP A 12 -14.67 -14.01 -2.25
C TRP A 12 -13.33 -13.54 -1.70
N GLU A 13 -12.36 -14.45 -1.67
CA GLU A 13 -11.00 -14.19 -1.19
C GLU A 13 -10.01 -14.89 -2.12
N GLY A 14 -8.90 -14.22 -2.44
CA GLY A 14 -7.85 -14.79 -3.27
C GLY A 14 -6.75 -13.79 -3.60
N LEU A 15 -5.65 -14.30 -4.13
CA LEU A 15 -4.57 -13.51 -4.67
C LEU A 15 -4.51 -13.65 -6.19
N PRO A 16 -4.09 -12.61 -6.93
CA PRO A 16 -3.90 -12.72 -8.37
C PRO A 16 -2.85 -13.79 -8.69
N LYS A 17 -3.25 -14.82 -9.45
CA LYS A 17 -2.40 -15.97 -9.80
C LYS A 17 -1.06 -15.58 -10.39
N ASP A 18 -1.00 -14.50 -11.17
CA ASP A 18 0.21 -14.02 -11.84
C ASP A 18 0.84 -12.80 -11.12
N GLY A 19 0.34 -12.42 -9.94
CA GLY A 19 0.76 -11.23 -9.20
C GLY A 19 -0.05 -9.96 -9.52
N TYR A 20 0.02 -8.98 -8.62
CA TYR A 20 -0.77 -7.74 -8.72
C TYR A 20 -0.35 -6.88 -9.92
N THR A 21 0.94 -6.79 -10.24
CA THR A 21 1.43 -6.01 -11.39
C THR A 21 0.78 -6.47 -12.70
N VAL A 22 0.76 -7.78 -12.97
CA VAL A 22 0.14 -8.35 -14.18
C VAL A 22 -1.36 -8.06 -14.22
N TRP A 23 -2.04 -8.11 -13.06
CA TRP A 23 -3.45 -7.75 -13.00
C TRP A 23 -3.67 -6.27 -13.34
N MET A 24 -2.89 -5.36 -12.75
CA MET A 24 -3.00 -3.92 -13.01
C MET A 24 -2.68 -3.59 -14.46
N GLU A 25 -1.64 -4.19 -15.05
CA GLU A 25 -1.30 -4.03 -16.48
C GLU A 25 -2.47 -4.44 -17.39
N ARG A 26 -3.12 -5.58 -17.11
CA ARG A 26 -4.30 -6.02 -17.86
C ARG A 26 -5.49 -5.06 -17.72
N MET A 27 -5.63 -4.37 -16.58
CA MET A 27 -6.71 -3.39 -16.39
C MET A 27 -6.54 -2.13 -17.24
N ILE A 28 -5.30 -1.76 -17.57
CA ILE A 28 -4.97 -0.55 -18.33
C ILE A 28 -4.57 -0.84 -19.79
N ASP A 29 -4.57 -2.10 -20.21
CA ASP A 29 -4.24 -2.53 -21.57
C ASP A 29 -5.40 -2.27 -22.56
N ASP A 30 -5.67 -0.98 -22.80
CA ASP A 30 -6.60 -0.51 -23.82
C ASP A 30 -5.93 0.62 -24.62
N PRO A 31 -6.03 0.63 -25.96
CA PRO A 31 -5.38 1.63 -26.79
C PRO A 31 -5.84 3.07 -26.54
N ARG A 32 -6.94 3.28 -25.81
CA ARG A 32 -7.44 4.61 -25.39
C ARG A 32 -6.83 5.08 -24.07
N ILE A 33 -6.16 4.22 -23.33
CA ILE A 33 -5.54 4.53 -22.04
C ILE A 33 -4.06 4.83 -22.28
N HIS A 34 -3.63 6.01 -21.85
CA HIS A 34 -2.22 6.38 -21.80
C HIS A 34 -1.80 6.53 -20.34
N VAL A 35 -0.72 5.88 -19.96
CA VAL A 35 -0.17 5.93 -18.60
C VAL A 35 1.21 6.58 -18.62
N THR A 36 1.38 7.59 -17.79
CA THR A 36 2.66 8.26 -17.56
C THR A 36 3.05 8.06 -16.11
N LEU A 37 4.19 7.39 -15.87
CA LEU A 37 4.73 7.14 -14.53
C LEU A 37 5.73 8.24 -14.14
N ASN A 38 6.13 8.28 -12.87
CA ASN A 38 7.11 9.25 -12.34
C ASN A 38 6.74 10.72 -12.67
N THR A 39 5.45 11.04 -12.63
CA THR A 39 4.92 12.33 -13.06
C THR A 39 4.02 12.90 -11.97
N ASP A 40 4.43 14.02 -11.38
CA ASP A 40 3.61 14.75 -10.43
C ASP A 40 2.56 15.58 -11.18
N PHE A 41 1.30 15.46 -10.77
CA PHE A 41 0.18 16.24 -11.32
C PHE A 41 0.31 17.75 -11.06
N PHE A 42 1.07 18.16 -10.03
CA PHE A 42 1.33 19.55 -9.70
C PHE A 42 2.61 20.11 -10.34
N ASP A 43 3.42 19.28 -11.00
CA ASP A 43 4.61 19.73 -11.73
C ASP A 43 4.21 20.48 -13.01
N GLU A 44 4.42 21.79 -13.04
CA GLU A 44 4.05 22.63 -14.19
C GLU A 44 4.97 22.44 -15.41
N THR A 45 6.09 21.72 -15.28
CA THR A 45 7.04 21.49 -16.39
C THR A 45 6.55 20.47 -17.41
N GLN A 46 5.61 19.60 -17.02
CA GLN A 46 5.01 18.57 -17.88
C GLN A 46 3.58 18.95 -18.32
N PRO A 47 3.08 18.50 -19.48
CA PRO A 47 1.84 19.03 -20.09
C PRO A 47 0.53 18.61 -19.38
N LEU A 48 0.51 17.46 -18.71
CA LEU A 48 -0.62 16.86 -18.01
C LEU A 48 -0.70 17.30 -16.53
N ASN A 49 -0.58 18.61 -16.27
CA ASN A 49 -0.61 19.16 -14.92
C ASN A 49 -1.94 19.83 -14.57
N ARG A 50 -2.17 20.07 -13.26
CA ARG A 50 -3.39 20.70 -12.71
C ARG A 50 -3.77 21.97 -13.44
N ARG A 51 -2.81 22.90 -13.61
CA ARG A 51 -3.04 24.21 -14.24
C ARG A 51 -3.48 24.08 -15.70
N ASN A 52 -2.94 23.10 -16.41
CA ASN A 52 -3.24 22.90 -17.82
C ASN A 52 -4.55 22.16 -18.07
N LEU A 53 -4.97 21.27 -17.18
CA LEU A 53 -6.10 20.36 -17.40
C LEU A 53 -7.40 20.77 -16.68
N VAL A 54 -7.32 21.28 -15.45
CA VAL A 54 -8.52 21.57 -14.64
C VAL A 54 -9.36 22.66 -15.32
N GLY A 55 -10.67 22.39 -15.44
CA GLY A 55 -11.64 23.27 -16.12
C GLY A 55 -11.68 23.11 -17.64
N LYS A 56 -10.78 22.34 -18.25
CA LYS A 56 -10.77 22.04 -19.69
C LYS A 56 -11.22 20.63 -20.00
N VAL A 57 -10.86 19.68 -19.15
CA VAL A 57 -11.31 18.28 -19.20
C VAL A 57 -11.72 17.82 -17.80
N PRO A 58 -12.64 16.84 -17.69
CA PRO A 58 -12.91 16.20 -16.40
C PRO A 58 -11.65 15.54 -15.84
N VAL A 59 -11.37 15.77 -14.56
CA VAL A 59 -10.24 15.18 -13.84
C VAL A 59 -10.78 14.34 -12.69
N VAL A 60 -10.37 13.08 -12.65
CA VAL A 60 -10.52 12.21 -11.47
C VAL A 60 -9.20 12.24 -10.72
N TYR A 61 -9.20 12.85 -9.53
CA TYR A 61 -8.01 12.97 -8.69
C TYR A 61 -8.12 12.01 -7.50
N THR A 62 -7.12 11.14 -7.32
CA THR A 62 -7.08 10.14 -6.25
C THR A 62 -5.92 10.36 -5.28
N GLY A 63 -5.22 11.50 -5.39
CA GLY A 63 -4.17 11.87 -4.44
C GLY A 63 -4.73 12.54 -3.17
N PRO A 64 -3.84 13.03 -2.28
CA PRO A 64 -4.25 13.67 -1.03
C PRO A 64 -5.08 14.94 -1.26
N VAL A 65 -6.28 14.99 -0.67
CA VAL A 65 -7.25 16.08 -0.90
C VAL A 65 -6.78 17.41 -0.31
N ASP A 66 -6.10 17.38 0.84
CA ASP A 66 -5.51 18.54 1.49
C ASP A 66 -4.41 19.17 0.62
N ARG A 67 -3.54 18.35 0.01
CA ARG A 67 -2.55 18.80 -0.98
C ARG A 67 -3.20 19.47 -2.18
N TYR A 68 -4.33 18.95 -2.65
CA TYR A 68 -5.06 19.49 -3.81
C TYR A 68 -5.51 20.93 -3.59
N PHE A 69 -5.92 21.27 -2.36
CA PHE A 69 -6.29 22.63 -1.96
C PHE A 69 -5.11 23.36 -1.27
N ASP A 70 -3.88 22.99 -1.63
CA ASP A 70 -2.65 23.65 -1.15
C ASP A 70 -2.58 23.80 0.38
N TYR A 71 -3.21 22.86 1.11
CA TYR A 71 -3.33 22.83 2.57
C TYR A 71 -3.97 24.09 3.17
N GLU A 72 -4.83 24.79 2.43
CA GLU A 72 -5.45 26.06 2.85
C GLU A 72 -6.21 25.98 4.18
N LEU A 73 -6.74 24.81 4.53
CA LEU A 73 -7.47 24.58 5.77
C LEU A 73 -6.62 23.87 6.85
N GLY A 74 -5.41 23.43 6.50
CA GLY A 74 -4.54 22.60 7.34
C GLY A 74 -4.17 21.26 6.69
N GLU A 75 -3.43 20.45 7.42
CA GLU A 75 -2.94 19.14 6.98
C GLU A 75 -3.72 18.02 7.66
N LEU A 76 -4.21 17.06 6.86
CA LEU A 76 -4.83 15.86 7.40
C LEU A 76 -3.75 14.96 7.99
N LYS A 77 -4.01 14.40 9.17
CA LYS A 77 -3.04 13.49 9.80
C LYS A 77 -3.13 12.10 9.20
N TRP A 78 -1.97 11.57 8.83
CA TRP A 78 -1.80 10.22 8.32
C TRP A 78 -0.81 9.43 9.17
N ARG A 79 -1.00 8.11 9.21
CA ARG A 79 0.04 7.15 9.57
C ARG A 79 0.67 6.61 8.31
N THR A 80 1.95 6.32 8.42
CA THR A 80 2.73 5.60 7.41
C THR A 80 3.30 4.33 8.02
N VAL A 81 3.88 3.50 7.15
CA VAL A 81 4.59 2.28 7.51
C VAL A 81 5.94 2.25 6.80
N ASP A 82 6.99 1.94 7.56
CA ASP A 82 8.30 1.64 7.02
C ASP A 82 8.49 0.13 6.99
N PHE A 83 9.06 -0.38 5.90
CA PHE A 83 9.37 -1.80 5.74
C PHE A 83 10.87 -2.01 5.81
N THR A 84 11.30 -2.89 6.71
CA THR A 84 12.68 -3.38 6.73
C THR A 84 12.72 -4.79 6.15
N GLU A 85 13.47 -4.95 5.06
CA GLU A 85 13.71 -6.26 4.47
C GLU A 85 14.78 -7.03 5.24
N VAL A 86 14.45 -8.24 5.66
CA VAL A 86 15.38 -9.19 6.28
C VAL A 86 15.42 -10.45 5.42
N ARG A 87 16.64 -10.92 5.13
CA ARG A 87 16.89 -12.14 4.35
C ARG A 87 17.47 -13.21 5.26
N TYR A 88 16.88 -14.39 5.20
CA TYR A 88 17.34 -15.54 5.98
C TYR A 88 17.89 -16.63 5.06
N ASP A 89 18.95 -17.28 5.51
CA ASP A 89 19.51 -18.49 4.89
C ASP A 89 18.77 -19.76 5.38
N GLU A 90 17.44 -19.68 5.35
CA GLU A 90 16.54 -20.81 5.57
C GLU A 90 15.28 -20.66 4.69
N GLY A 91 14.60 -21.78 4.43
CA GLY A 91 13.51 -21.84 3.47
C GLY A 91 12.20 -21.20 3.91
N ASP A 92 11.96 -21.15 5.22
CA ASP A 92 10.68 -20.78 5.86
C ASP A 92 10.97 -20.32 7.30
N HIS A 93 10.73 -19.04 7.61
CA HIS A 93 11.10 -18.44 8.89
C HIS A 93 9.94 -18.47 9.90
N PHE A 94 8.72 -18.16 9.45
CA PHE A 94 7.54 -18.12 10.31
C PHE A 94 6.54 -19.24 10.04
N GLY A 95 6.62 -19.94 8.91
CA GLY A 95 5.64 -20.98 8.54
C GLY A 95 4.25 -20.42 8.20
N CYS A 96 4.11 -19.10 8.07
CA CYS A 96 2.86 -18.42 7.74
C CYS A 96 3.12 -17.12 6.96
N PRO A 97 2.11 -16.55 6.26
CA PRO A 97 2.31 -15.33 5.47
C PRO A 97 2.52 -14.07 6.31
N VAL A 98 1.85 -13.97 7.47
CA VAL A 98 1.90 -12.81 8.36
C VAL A 98 1.93 -13.27 9.81
N MET A 99 2.95 -12.85 10.55
CA MET A 99 3.04 -13.03 12.00
C MET A 99 2.86 -11.67 12.68
N ASN A 100 1.87 -11.56 13.58
CA ASN A 100 1.65 -10.34 14.37
C ASN A 100 2.42 -10.40 15.69
N PHE A 101 2.98 -9.26 16.09
CA PHE A 101 3.71 -9.13 17.35
C PHE A 101 2.99 -8.10 18.22
N ALA A 102 2.35 -8.57 19.29
CA ALA A 102 1.55 -7.73 20.19
C ALA A 102 2.34 -7.26 21.43
N ASP A 103 3.51 -7.84 21.66
CA ASP A 103 4.35 -7.50 22.81
C ASP A 103 5.01 -6.14 22.60
N SER A 104 4.95 -5.28 23.62
CA SER A 104 5.37 -3.87 23.52
C SER A 104 6.88 -3.66 23.37
N ASP A 105 7.68 -4.69 23.67
CA ASP A 105 9.13 -4.70 23.51
C ASP A 105 9.57 -5.11 22.09
N VAL A 106 8.64 -5.58 21.25
CA VAL A 106 8.90 -5.80 19.82
C VAL A 106 8.66 -4.48 19.06
N PRO A 107 9.65 -3.96 18.31
CA PRO A 107 9.55 -2.61 17.73
C PRO A 107 8.71 -2.53 16.45
N TYR A 108 8.40 -3.66 15.82
CA TYR A 108 7.54 -3.76 14.64
C TYR A 108 6.20 -4.42 14.98
N THR A 109 5.17 -4.09 14.19
CA THR A 109 3.79 -4.52 14.45
C THR A 109 3.51 -5.93 13.94
N ARG A 110 4.13 -6.29 12.81
CA ARG A 110 4.02 -7.60 12.17
C ARG A 110 5.19 -7.83 11.24
N ALA A 111 5.40 -9.09 10.90
CA ALA A 111 6.36 -9.52 9.90
C ALA A 111 5.66 -10.31 8.80
N ILE A 112 6.08 -10.10 7.56
CA ILE A 112 5.43 -10.59 6.35
C ILE A 112 6.41 -11.50 5.60
N GLU A 113 6.07 -12.78 5.46
CA GLU A 113 6.87 -13.76 4.72
C GLU A 113 6.23 -14.12 3.39
N PHE A 114 6.73 -13.52 2.31
CA PHE A 114 6.01 -13.47 1.03
C PHE A 114 5.78 -14.82 0.36
N LYS A 115 6.68 -15.78 0.56
CA LYS A 115 6.57 -17.11 -0.05
C LYS A 115 5.27 -17.81 0.34
N ASN A 116 4.84 -17.61 1.58
CA ASN A 116 3.69 -18.29 2.15
C ASN A 116 2.35 -17.76 1.60
N PHE A 117 2.34 -16.62 0.90
CA PHE A 117 1.16 -16.16 0.15
C PHE A 117 0.88 -16.95 -1.13
N ASN A 118 1.92 -17.50 -1.76
CA ASN A 118 1.80 -18.20 -3.04
C ASN A 118 2.37 -19.62 -2.93
N PRO A 119 1.80 -20.48 -2.06
CA PRO A 119 2.31 -21.83 -1.83
C PRO A 119 2.27 -22.70 -3.09
N GLU A 120 1.41 -22.40 -4.06
CA GLU A 120 1.35 -23.06 -5.37
C GLU A 120 2.61 -22.83 -6.22
N ARG A 121 3.47 -21.88 -5.83
CA ARG A 121 4.74 -21.56 -6.50
C ARG A 121 5.96 -22.17 -5.80
N ARG A 122 5.79 -23.06 -4.82
CA ARG A 122 6.90 -23.59 -4.01
C ARG A 122 8.03 -24.16 -4.85
N ASP A 123 7.72 -24.88 -5.93
CA ASP A 123 8.71 -25.49 -6.83
C ASP A 123 9.55 -24.47 -7.62
N SER A 124 9.06 -23.24 -7.80
CA SER A 124 9.79 -22.15 -8.46
C SER A 124 10.41 -21.15 -7.48
N GLN A 125 10.15 -21.31 -6.18
CA GLN A 125 10.77 -20.53 -5.12
C GLN A 125 12.13 -21.12 -4.72
N ASN A 126 13.03 -20.31 -4.19
CA ASN A 126 14.28 -20.80 -3.61
C ASN A 126 13.96 -21.64 -2.35
N PRO A 127 14.35 -22.92 -2.25
CA PRO A 127 14.04 -23.74 -1.08
C PRO A 127 14.90 -23.42 0.16
N GLU A 128 16.05 -22.77 -0.01
CA GLU A 128 17.06 -22.55 1.04
C GLU A 128 17.07 -21.13 1.61
N LYS A 129 16.29 -20.19 1.04
CA LYS A 129 16.33 -18.78 1.44
C LYS A 129 14.96 -18.13 1.43
N THR A 130 14.63 -17.32 2.43
CA THR A 130 13.36 -16.58 2.51
C THR A 130 13.59 -15.08 2.69
N VAL A 131 12.54 -14.30 2.39
CA VAL A 131 12.53 -12.85 2.55
C VAL A 131 11.34 -12.49 3.43
N VAL A 132 11.64 -11.75 4.49
CA VAL A 132 10.69 -11.25 5.46
C VAL A 132 10.73 -9.74 5.45
N TRP A 133 9.57 -9.10 5.48
CA TRP A 133 9.48 -7.67 5.75
C TRP A 133 8.92 -7.41 7.14
N GLU A 134 9.64 -6.65 7.95
CA GLU A 134 9.17 -6.14 9.23
C GLU A 134 8.48 -4.79 9.04
N GLU A 135 7.26 -4.63 9.56
CA GLU A 135 6.43 -3.42 9.41
C GLU A 135 6.48 -2.54 10.67
N TYR A 136 7.08 -1.35 10.53
CA TYR A 136 7.17 -0.33 11.58
C TYR A 136 6.18 0.77 11.29
N SER A 137 5.41 1.20 12.28
CA SER A 137 4.44 2.27 12.07
C SER A 137 4.79 3.53 12.83
N ARG A 138 4.51 4.67 12.20
CA ARG A 138 4.72 6.01 12.75
C ARG A 138 3.74 7.01 12.12
N PHE A 139 3.80 8.24 12.59
CA PHE A 139 3.13 9.36 11.91
C PHE A 139 3.84 9.68 10.60
N ALA A 140 3.05 9.97 9.57
CA ALA A 140 3.55 10.43 8.28
C ALA A 140 3.95 11.90 8.38
N THR A 141 5.06 12.23 7.72
CA THR A 141 5.44 13.59 7.34
C THR A 141 4.99 13.84 5.89
N ARG A 142 5.25 15.05 5.36
CA ARG A 142 4.91 15.40 3.97
C ARG A 142 5.69 14.62 2.92
N ASP A 143 6.86 14.10 3.29
CA ASP A 143 7.73 13.35 2.38
C ASP A 143 7.40 11.85 2.40
N ASP A 144 6.44 11.43 3.23
CA ASP A 144 6.06 10.04 3.40
C ASP A 144 4.80 9.68 2.61
N GLU A 145 4.71 8.41 2.22
CA GLU A 145 3.50 7.87 1.63
C GLU A 145 2.38 7.78 2.69
N PRO A 146 1.20 8.38 2.46
CA PRO A 146 0.08 8.31 3.38
C PRO A 146 -0.64 6.96 3.27
N TYR A 147 -0.53 6.10 4.29
CA TYR A 147 -1.17 4.77 4.28
C TYR A 147 -2.54 4.77 4.96
N TYR A 148 -2.65 5.32 6.18
CA TYR A 148 -3.88 5.25 6.98
C TYR A 148 -4.26 6.62 7.52
N PRO A 149 -5.50 7.11 7.30
CA PRO A 149 -5.95 8.35 7.91
C PRO A 149 -6.11 8.17 9.43
N VAL A 150 -5.65 9.14 10.22
CA VAL A 150 -5.73 9.08 11.69
C VAL A 150 -7.17 9.32 12.18
N ASN A 151 -7.94 10.15 11.47
CA ASN A 151 -9.35 10.42 11.74
C ASN A 151 -9.64 10.96 13.16
N THR A 152 -8.80 11.86 13.66
CA THR A 152 -9.09 12.62 14.89
C THR A 152 -10.36 13.47 14.75
N ALA A 153 -10.90 13.99 15.85
CA ALA A 153 -12.06 14.88 15.79
C ALA A 153 -11.74 16.15 15.00
N GLU A 154 -10.51 16.66 15.15
CA GLU A 154 -9.98 17.79 14.40
C GLU A 154 -9.85 17.46 12.91
N ASP A 155 -9.34 16.28 12.53
CA ASP A 155 -9.25 15.86 11.12
C ASP A 155 -10.63 15.77 10.46
N LYS A 156 -11.64 15.29 11.19
CA LYS A 156 -13.01 15.22 10.68
C LYS A 156 -13.63 16.59 10.49
N ALA A 157 -13.36 17.54 11.40
CA ALA A 157 -13.83 18.92 11.27
C ALA A 157 -13.15 19.62 10.08
N LEU A 158 -11.89 19.29 9.81
CA LEU A 158 -11.14 19.78 8.65
C LEU A 158 -11.69 19.26 7.31
N TYR A 159 -12.20 18.03 7.29
CA TYR A 159 -12.71 17.38 6.08
C TYR A 159 -14.13 17.83 5.69
N GLN A 160 -14.91 18.42 6.60
CA GLN A 160 -16.29 18.88 6.38
C GLN A 160 -16.34 20.25 5.71
#